data_AF-A0A952FKE7-F1
#
_entry.id   AF-A0A952FKE7-F1
#
_cell.length_a   1.000
_cell.length_b   1.000
_cell.length_c   1.000
_cell.angle_alpha   90.00
_cell.angle_beta   90.00
_cell.angle_gamma   90.00
#
_symmetry.space_group_name_H-M   'P 1'
#
loop_
_entity.id
_entity.type
_entity.pdbx_description
1 polymer ?
#
loop_
_entity_poly.entity_id
_entity_poly.type
_entity_poly.pdbx_seq_one_letter_code
_entity_poly.pdbx_strand_id
1 'polypeptide(L)'
;MFIVDTSTGKEPSGRLGRGYGAVWVLDLTSPRLRALFVRDSQIAAHNPDNVTVSPRGGVVLCEDPDAAPSGSPDNYGPGTRLVALTRQGAPFYLLKNNVELTAGQIADAGKTIAEGDYRASEFAGACWSPEGRTLFVNIQTPGITFAITGPWQRGPL
;
A
#
# COMPACT_ATOMS: atom_id res chain seq x y z
N MET A 1 5.40 -17.06 -6.18
CA MET A 1 5.89 -15.68 -6.31
C MET A 1 4.70 -14.75 -6.44
N PHE A 2 4.71 -13.58 -5.78
CA PHE A 2 3.70 -12.55 -5.97
C PHE A 2 4.20 -11.54 -7.01
N ILE A 3 3.30 -11.09 -7.88
CA ILE A 3 3.56 -10.05 -8.88
C ILE A 3 2.47 -9.02 -8.72
N VAL A 4 2.84 -7.76 -8.63
CA VAL A 4 1.90 -6.65 -8.64
C VAL A 4 1.96 -6.00 -10.01
N ASP A 5 0.78 -5.70 -10.55
CA ASP A 5 0.62 -4.93 -11.77
C ASP A 5 -0.21 -3.71 -11.42
N THR A 6 0.47 -2.56 -11.30
CA THR A 6 -0.07 -1.30 -10.74
C THR A 6 -1.27 -0.77 -11.52
N SER A 7 -1.33 -1.02 -12.83
CA SER A 7 -2.33 -0.41 -13.71
C SER A 7 -3.13 -1.42 -14.55
N THR A 8 -3.23 -2.70 -14.12
CA THR A 8 -4.07 -3.69 -14.79
C THR A 8 -5.50 -3.19 -14.95
N GLY A 9 -6.09 -3.43 -16.12
CA GLY A 9 -7.51 -3.17 -16.40
C GLY A 9 -7.73 -1.98 -17.32
N LYS A 10 -8.86 -1.30 -17.13
CA LYS A 10 -9.27 -0.13 -17.93
C LYS A 10 -9.59 1.05 -17.03
N GLU A 11 -9.15 2.23 -17.42
CA GLU A 11 -9.60 3.48 -16.78
C GLU A 11 -11.05 3.82 -17.24
N PRO A 12 -11.75 4.76 -16.60
CA PRO A 12 -13.14 5.11 -16.97
C PRO A 12 -13.32 5.56 -18.42
N SER A 13 -12.27 6.13 -19.04
CA SER A 13 -12.26 6.50 -20.47
C SER A 13 -12.24 5.28 -21.42
N GLY A 14 -12.03 4.07 -20.89
CA GLY A 14 -11.93 2.83 -21.64
C GLY A 14 -10.50 2.43 -22.04
N ARG A 15 -9.49 3.27 -21.76
CA ARG A 15 -8.09 2.97 -22.10
C ARG A 15 -7.55 1.79 -21.29
N LEU A 16 -7.00 0.81 -22.00
CA LEU A 16 -6.37 -0.39 -21.43
C LEU A 16 -5.02 -0.07 -20.78
N GLY A 17 -4.65 -0.83 -19.74
CA GLY A 17 -3.37 -0.69 -19.03
C GLY A 17 -3.29 0.53 -18.11
N ARG A 18 -4.46 1.08 -17.75
CA ARG A 18 -4.65 2.24 -16.87
C ARG A 18 -5.76 1.99 -15.86
N GLY A 19 -6.04 0.71 -15.60
CA GLY A 19 -6.93 0.36 -14.51
C GLY A 19 -6.21 0.56 -13.18
N TYR A 20 -6.78 -0.01 -12.14
CA TYR A 20 -6.39 0.27 -10.76
C TYR A 20 -5.60 -0.88 -10.12
N GLY A 21 -5.11 -1.79 -10.96
CA GLY A 21 -4.14 -2.81 -10.60
C GLY A 21 -4.70 -4.15 -10.16
N ALA A 22 -3.78 -5.12 -10.12
CA ALA A 22 -4.03 -6.50 -9.73
C ALA A 22 -2.81 -7.11 -9.02
N VAL A 23 -3.05 -8.17 -8.26
CA VAL A 23 -2.02 -9.01 -7.66
C VAL A 23 -2.15 -10.43 -8.19
N TRP A 24 -1.05 -10.94 -8.70
CA TRP A 24 -0.93 -12.25 -9.30
C TRP A 24 -0.05 -13.16 -8.45
N VAL A 25 -0.37 -14.45 -8.47
CA VAL A 25 0.42 -15.52 -7.88
C VAL A 25 0.92 -16.39 -9.02
N LEU A 26 2.25 -16.40 -9.20
CA LEU A 26 2.94 -17.37 -10.04
C LEU A 26 3.29 -18.60 -9.20
N ASP A 27 2.66 -19.73 -9.54
CA ASP A 27 3.04 -21.05 -9.07
C ASP A 27 4.15 -21.60 -9.98
N LEU A 28 5.36 -21.70 -9.42
CA LEU A 28 6.55 -22.18 -10.13
C LEU A 28 6.56 -23.70 -10.33
N THR A 29 5.72 -24.45 -9.60
CA THR A 29 5.62 -25.90 -9.71
C THR A 29 4.75 -26.34 -10.88
N SER A 30 3.66 -25.61 -11.14
CA SER A 30 2.67 -25.91 -12.19
C SER A 30 2.70 -24.94 -13.39
N PRO A 31 3.82 -24.20 -13.58
CA PRO A 31 3.92 -22.92 -14.30
C PRO A 31 2.61 -22.17 -14.60
N ARG A 32 1.83 -21.87 -13.55
CA ARG A 32 0.53 -21.18 -13.68
C ARG A 32 0.54 -19.83 -13.01
N LEU A 33 -0.02 -18.83 -13.71
CA LEU A 33 -0.31 -17.52 -13.17
C LEU A 33 -1.80 -17.46 -12.80
N ARG A 34 -2.11 -17.07 -11.56
CA ARG A 34 -3.48 -16.88 -11.06
C ARG A 34 -3.63 -15.47 -10.50
N ALA A 35 -4.75 -14.81 -10.81
CA ALA A 35 -5.14 -13.62 -10.09
C ALA A 35 -5.50 -13.97 -8.63
N LEU A 36 -4.76 -13.40 -7.68
CA LEU A 36 -5.15 -13.42 -6.27
C LEU A 36 -6.14 -12.31 -5.96
N PHE A 37 -5.90 -11.15 -6.55
CA PHE A 37 -6.70 -9.97 -6.38
C PHE A 37 -6.77 -9.23 -7.71
N VAL A 38 -7.98 -8.89 -8.12
CA VAL A 38 -8.23 -7.92 -9.20
C VAL A 38 -9.22 -6.96 -8.59
N ARG A 39 -8.91 -5.66 -8.62
CA ARG A 39 -9.79 -4.68 -8.01
C ARG A 39 -11.16 -4.67 -8.70
N ASP A 40 -12.20 -4.95 -7.93
CA ASP A 40 -13.60 -4.81 -8.35
C ASP A 40 -14.21 -3.43 -7.99
N SER A 41 -13.58 -2.69 -7.07
CA SER A 41 -14.06 -1.41 -6.53
C SER A 41 -12.93 -0.56 -5.89
N GLN A 42 -13.11 0.77 -5.80
CA GLN A 42 -12.11 1.71 -5.21
C GLN A 42 -11.79 1.51 -3.74
N ILE A 43 -12.68 0.83 -3.05
CA ILE A 43 -12.54 0.50 -1.64
C ILE A 43 -11.54 -0.67 -1.45
N ALA A 44 -11.23 -1.45 -2.48
CA ALA A 44 -10.46 -2.68 -2.34
C ALA A 44 -8.93 -2.45 -2.28
N ALA A 45 -8.38 -1.72 -3.25
CA ALA A 45 -7.00 -1.19 -3.27
C ALA A 45 -6.90 -0.17 -4.42
N HIS A 46 -6.05 0.83 -4.31
CA HIS A 46 -5.83 1.85 -5.34
C HIS A 46 -4.40 1.72 -5.88
N ASN A 47 -4.26 1.17 -7.10
CA ASN A 47 -2.97 1.04 -7.78
C ASN A 47 -1.89 0.44 -6.87
N PRO A 48 -2.09 -0.79 -6.38
CA PRO A 48 -1.07 -1.42 -5.56
C PRO A 48 0.24 -1.49 -6.36
N ASP A 49 1.38 -1.21 -5.74
CA ASP A 49 2.70 -1.29 -6.38
C ASP A 49 3.63 -2.23 -5.59
N ASN A 50 4.21 -1.77 -4.48
CA ASN A 50 5.10 -2.60 -3.66
C ASN A 50 4.31 -3.73 -2.98
N VAL A 51 4.85 -4.96 -3.02
CA VAL A 51 4.36 -6.12 -2.24
C VAL A 51 5.37 -6.62 -1.22
N THR A 52 4.90 -6.98 -0.03
CA THR A 52 5.67 -7.77 0.94
C THR A 52 4.80 -8.85 1.58
N VAL A 53 5.43 -9.90 2.11
CA VAL A 53 4.73 -11.04 2.71
C VAL A 53 5.14 -11.12 4.16
N SER A 54 4.17 -11.17 5.07
CA SER A 54 4.43 -11.36 6.48
C SER A 54 4.94 -12.78 6.75
N PRO A 55 5.67 -13.03 7.85
CA PRO A 55 6.09 -14.39 8.20
C PRO A 55 4.96 -15.40 8.43
N ARG A 56 3.70 -14.92 8.55
CA ARG A 56 2.50 -15.76 8.68
C ARG A 56 1.78 -15.99 7.34
N GLY A 57 2.33 -15.44 6.25
CA GLY A 57 1.87 -15.61 4.88
C GLY A 57 0.78 -14.62 4.46
N GLY A 58 0.56 -13.53 5.22
CA GLY A 58 -0.31 -12.44 4.80
C GLY A 58 0.41 -11.54 3.79
N VAL A 59 -0.30 -11.05 2.78
CA VAL A 59 0.27 -10.19 1.73
C VAL A 59 -0.04 -8.74 2.06
N VAL A 60 0.95 -7.86 1.99
CA VAL A 60 0.81 -6.43 2.25
C VAL A 60 1.21 -5.68 0.98
N LEU A 61 0.42 -4.67 0.63
CA LEU A 61 0.52 -3.87 -0.58
C LEU A 61 0.59 -2.39 -0.21
N CYS A 62 1.47 -1.65 -0.88
CA CYS A 62 1.47 -0.19 -0.85
C CYS A 62 0.59 0.35 -1.97
N GLU A 63 -0.30 1.30 -1.66
CA GLU A 63 -1.02 2.06 -2.68
C GLU A 63 -0.17 3.18 -3.27
N ASP A 64 -0.21 3.28 -4.60
CA ASP A 64 0.38 4.37 -5.42
C ASP A 64 -0.69 4.99 -6.33
N PRO A 65 -1.55 5.87 -5.82
CA PRO A 65 -2.57 6.52 -6.64
C PRO A 65 -1.93 7.48 -7.65
N ASP A 66 -1.78 7.01 -8.88
CA ASP A 66 -1.17 7.70 -10.02
C ASP A 66 -2.10 8.75 -10.68
N ALA A 67 -3.39 8.81 -10.29
CA ALA A 67 -4.38 9.73 -10.84
C ALA A 67 -5.36 10.31 -9.81
N ALA A 68 -6.01 11.42 -10.19
CA ALA A 68 -7.02 12.07 -9.36
C ALA A 68 -8.31 11.21 -9.20
N PRO A 69 -8.95 11.21 -8.02
CA PRO A 69 -8.53 11.93 -6.82
C PRO A 69 -7.28 11.28 -6.20
N SER A 70 -6.28 12.10 -5.89
CA SER A 70 -5.05 11.62 -5.25
C SER A 70 -5.38 11.09 -3.86
N GLY A 71 -4.68 10.02 -3.45
CA GLY A 71 -5.01 9.28 -2.24
C GLY A 71 -6.19 8.32 -2.41
N SER A 72 -6.71 7.86 -1.27
CA SER A 72 -7.78 6.88 -1.21
C SER A 72 -8.81 7.28 -0.16
N PRO A 73 -9.58 8.36 -0.35
CA PRO A 73 -10.53 8.84 0.65
C PRO A 73 -11.58 7.76 0.99
N ASP A 74 -11.85 7.59 2.28
CA ASP A 74 -12.81 6.63 2.81
C ASP A 74 -13.37 7.15 4.15
N ASN A 75 -14.09 6.29 4.89
CA ASN A 75 -14.70 6.64 6.17
C ASN A 75 -13.68 6.98 7.28
N TYR A 76 -12.38 6.74 7.07
CA TYR A 76 -11.31 7.12 7.98
C TYR A 76 -10.61 8.42 7.58
N GLY A 77 -11.10 9.11 6.54
CA GLY A 77 -10.58 10.38 6.06
C GLY A 77 -9.75 10.28 4.78
N PRO A 78 -9.01 11.34 4.43
CA PRO A 78 -8.16 11.37 3.25
C PRO A 78 -6.90 10.54 3.45
N GLY A 79 -6.21 10.25 2.34
CA GLY A 79 -4.86 9.67 2.33
C GLY A 79 -4.76 8.28 1.72
N THR A 80 -3.53 7.90 1.36
CA THR A 80 -3.18 6.58 0.84
C THR A 80 -3.22 5.52 1.92
N ARG A 81 -3.32 4.25 1.52
CA ARG A 81 -3.39 3.12 2.45
C ARG A 81 -2.24 2.15 2.25
N LEU A 82 -1.90 1.49 3.34
CA LEU A 82 -1.29 0.18 3.28
C LEU A 82 -2.42 -0.84 3.35
N VAL A 83 -2.55 -1.68 2.33
CA VAL A 83 -3.63 -2.67 2.21
C VAL A 83 -3.04 -4.05 2.44
N ALA A 84 -3.76 -4.91 3.14
CA ALA A 84 -3.38 -6.30 3.30
C ALA A 84 -4.42 -7.22 2.66
N LEU A 85 -3.97 -8.37 2.15
CA LEU A 85 -4.82 -9.42 1.61
C LEU A 85 -4.77 -10.64 2.53
N THR A 86 -5.93 -11.25 2.75
CA THR A 86 -5.99 -12.62 3.30
C THR A 86 -5.40 -13.62 2.31
N ARG A 87 -5.17 -14.87 2.75
CA ARG A 87 -4.69 -15.94 1.85
C ARG A 87 -5.63 -16.22 0.67
N GLN A 88 -6.91 -15.89 0.83
CA GLN A 88 -7.95 -16.01 -0.19
C GLN A 88 -8.03 -14.78 -1.11
N GLY A 89 -7.25 -13.72 -0.85
CA GLY A 89 -7.23 -12.49 -1.65
C GLY A 89 -8.23 -11.42 -1.20
N ALA A 90 -8.90 -11.60 -0.06
CA ALA A 90 -9.81 -10.58 0.46
C ALA A 90 -9.02 -9.39 1.03
N PRO A 91 -9.27 -8.15 0.59
CA PRO A 91 -8.54 -6.98 1.06
C PRO A 91 -9.06 -6.45 2.40
N PHE A 92 -8.18 -5.85 3.18
CA PHE A 92 -8.52 -5.04 4.35
C PHE A 92 -7.51 -3.92 4.56
N TYR A 93 -7.94 -2.82 5.19
CA TYR A 93 -7.07 -1.69 5.48
C TYR A 93 -6.17 -2.04 6.66
N LEU A 94 -4.86 -1.99 6.42
CA LEU A 94 -3.87 -2.20 7.46
C LEU A 94 -3.53 -0.87 8.14
N LEU A 95 -3.20 0.15 7.33
CA LEU A 95 -2.84 1.49 7.80
C LEU A 95 -3.30 2.56 6.80
N LYS A 96 -3.42 3.79 7.29
CA LYS A 96 -3.76 4.98 6.52
C LYS A 96 -2.67 6.03 6.74
N ASN A 97 -2.19 6.65 5.68
CA ASN A 97 -1.28 7.79 5.79
C ASN A 97 -2.02 9.01 6.34
N ASN A 98 -1.51 9.58 7.43
CA ASN A 98 -2.04 10.80 8.05
C ASN A 98 -0.95 11.87 8.25
N VAL A 99 0.06 11.90 7.38
CA VAL A 99 1.16 12.88 7.45
C VAL A 99 0.69 14.24 6.95
N GLU A 100 0.55 15.19 7.87
CA GLU A 100 0.31 16.61 7.61
C GLU A 100 1.26 17.38 8.55
N LEU A 101 2.15 18.19 7.96
CA LEU A 101 3.28 18.79 8.67
C LEU A 101 3.21 20.30 8.64
N THR A 102 3.31 20.92 9.81
CA THR A 102 3.42 22.37 9.97
C THR A 102 4.88 22.82 10.01
N ALA A 103 5.15 24.07 9.65
CA ALA A 103 6.50 24.65 9.77
C ALA A 103 7.12 24.48 11.17
N GLY A 104 6.31 24.56 12.24
CA GLY A 104 6.77 24.35 13.61
C GLY A 104 7.27 22.92 13.87
N GLN A 105 6.49 21.90 13.49
CA GLN A 105 6.88 20.49 13.63
C GLN A 105 8.15 20.16 12.83
N ILE A 106 8.30 20.77 11.65
CA ILE A 106 9.48 20.61 10.80
C ILE A 106 10.72 21.23 11.46
N ALA A 107 10.59 22.45 12.00
CA ALA A 107 11.67 23.13 12.71
C ALA A 107 12.10 22.38 13.98
N ASP A 108 11.14 21.90 14.77
CA ASP A 108 11.39 21.11 16.00
C ASP A 108 12.15 19.81 15.69
N ALA A 109 11.88 19.20 14.53
CA ALA A 109 12.58 18.00 14.06
C ALA A 109 13.95 18.30 13.41
N GLY A 110 14.33 19.57 13.28
CA GLY A 110 15.59 19.99 12.63
C GLY A 110 15.64 19.62 11.15
N LYS A 111 14.50 19.61 10.45
CA LYS A 111 14.39 19.23 9.03
C LYS A 111 14.23 20.44 8.13
N THR A 112 14.57 20.27 6.85
CA THR A 112 14.39 21.28 5.81
C THR A 112 13.58 20.65 4.67
N ILE A 113 12.26 20.64 4.86
CA ILE A 113 11.26 20.21 3.88
C ILE A 113 10.14 21.27 3.83
N ALA A 114 9.30 21.23 2.81
CA ALA A 114 8.12 22.10 2.75
C ALA A 114 7.12 21.71 3.85
N GLU A 115 6.35 22.68 4.34
CA GLU A 115 5.13 22.39 5.08
C GLU A 115 4.04 21.91 4.12
N GLY A 116 3.07 21.13 4.60
CA GLY A 116 1.92 20.75 3.80
C GLY A 116 1.27 19.43 4.17
N ASP A 117 0.28 19.09 3.36
CA ASP A 117 -0.46 17.84 3.41
C ASP A 117 0.22 16.78 2.53
N TYR A 118 0.75 15.75 3.16
CA TYR A 118 1.42 14.61 2.51
C TYR A 118 0.58 13.34 2.57
N ARG A 119 -0.69 13.41 3.00
CA ARG A 119 -1.57 12.24 3.14
C ARG A 119 -1.78 11.52 1.83
N ALA A 120 -1.76 12.27 0.72
CA ALA A 120 -1.90 11.71 -0.63
C ALA A 120 -0.60 11.10 -1.20
N SER A 121 0.54 11.24 -0.51
CA SER A 121 1.78 10.59 -0.97
C SER A 121 1.71 9.08 -0.81
N GLU A 122 2.23 8.36 -1.80
CA GLU A 122 2.24 6.91 -1.83
C GLU A 122 3.03 6.29 -0.67
N PHE A 123 2.59 5.09 -0.27
CA PHE A 123 3.43 4.21 0.53
C PHE A 123 4.48 3.58 -0.40
N ALA A 124 5.69 3.36 0.10
CA ALA A 124 6.76 2.78 -0.70
C ALA A 124 7.69 1.90 0.14
N GLY A 125 8.24 0.83 -0.45
CA GLY A 125 9.32 0.06 0.15
C GLY A 125 8.96 -0.66 1.46
N ALA A 126 7.85 -1.39 1.50
CA ALA A 126 7.45 -2.14 2.70
C ALA A 126 8.29 -3.41 2.86
N CYS A 127 8.80 -3.68 4.07
CA CYS A 127 9.46 -4.93 4.41
C CYS A 127 9.31 -5.32 5.88
N TRP A 128 9.44 -6.61 6.17
CA TRP A 128 9.38 -7.13 7.53
C TRP A 128 10.78 -7.34 8.10
N SER A 129 10.96 -7.03 9.38
CA SER A 129 12.12 -7.51 10.17
C SER A 129 12.22 -9.05 10.05
N PRO A 130 13.42 -9.65 10.19
CA PRO A 130 13.59 -11.10 10.05
C PRO A 130 12.65 -11.94 10.93
N GLU A 131 12.36 -11.50 12.15
CA GLU A 131 11.42 -12.22 13.05
C GLU A 131 9.94 -11.81 12.88
N GLY A 132 9.61 -10.94 11.92
CA GLY A 132 8.24 -10.48 11.68
C GLY A 132 7.64 -9.59 12.77
N ARG A 133 8.45 -9.02 13.66
CA ARG A 133 7.98 -8.19 14.77
C ARG A 133 7.75 -6.75 14.36
N THR A 134 8.51 -6.26 13.39
CA THR A 134 8.43 -4.89 12.90
C THR A 134 8.20 -4.89 11.40
N LEU A 135 7.21 -4.12 10.97
CA LEU A 135 7.00 -3.74 9.58
C LEU A 135 7.64 -2.37 9.37
N PHE A 136 8.58 -2.28 8.44
CA PHE A 136 9.13 -1.03 7.95
C PHE A 136 8.40 -0.62 6.68
N VAL A 137 8.05 0.65 6.57
CA VAL A 137 7.43 1.20 5.36
C VAL A 137 7.71 2.69 5.25
N ASN A 138 7.74 3.21 4.03
CA ASN A 138 7.98 4.63 3.78
C ASN A 138 6.74 5.32 3.25
N ILE A 139 6.66 6.62 3.50
CA ILE A 139 5.91 7.57 2.66
C ILE A 139 6.93 8.25 1.75
N GLN A 140 6.75 8.11 0.43
CA GLN A 140 7.78 8.49 -0.55
C GLN A 140 8.13 9.98 -0.45
N THR A 141 7.11 10.85 -0.38
CA THR A 141 7.27 12.30 -0.21
C THR A 141 6.53 12.72 1.07
N PRO A 142 7.22 13.28 2.08
CA PRO A 142 8.53 13.93 2.00
C PRO A 142 9.71 13.00 2.32
N GLY A 143 9.52 11.68 2.36
CA GLY A 143 10.57 10.71 2.70
C GLY A 143 10.59 10.42 4.19
N ILE A 144 9.54 9.74 4.67
CA ILE A 144 9.40 9.35 6.09
C ILE A 144 9.38 7.84 6.17
N THR A 145 10.25 7.26 7.00
CA THR A 145 10.26 5.82 7.30
C THR A 145 9.58 5.57 8.65
N PHE A 146 8.65 4.62 8.67
CA PHE A 146 8.00 4.14 9.88
C PHE A 146 8.53 2.76 10.26
N ALA A 147 8.71 2.55 11.56
CA ALA A 147 8.90 1.23 12.16
C ALA A 147 7.64 0.91 12.98
N ILE A 148 6.81 0.01 12.47
CA ILE A 148 5.52 -0.31 13.07
C ILE A 148 5.63 -1.65 13.77
N THR A 149 5.35 -1.66 15.06
CA THR A 149 5.07 -2.88 15.82
C THR A 149 3.58 -3.04 15.98
N GLY A 150 3.09 -4.27 15.88
CA GLY A 150 1.68 -4.56 16.06
C GLY A 150 1.49 -5.83 16.88
N PRO A 151 0.26 -6.09 17.34
CA PRO A 151 -0.12 -7.40 17.85
C PRO A 151 -0.33 -8.38 16.68
N TRP A 152 0.64 -8.49 15.76
CA TRP A 152 0.55 -9.23 14.49
C TRP A 152 -0.03 -10.64 14.68
N GLN A 153 0.36 -11.30 15.78
CA GLN A 153 -0.09 -12.65 16.12
C GLN A 153 -1.61 -12.80 16.30
N ARG A 154 -2.34 -11.70 16.52
CA ARG A 154 -3.82 -11.69 16.65
C ARG A 154 -4.54 -11.63 15.30
N GLY A 155 -3.80 -11.54 14.19
CA GLY A 155 -4.34 -11.40 12.85
C GLY A 155 -3.68 -12.30 11.81
N PRO A 156 -3.98 -12.05 10.52
CA PRO A 156 -3.43 -12.81 9.39
C PRO A 156 -2.00 -12.38 9.00
N LEU A 157 -1.47 -11.33 9.62
CA LEU A 157 -0.14 -10.75 9.36
C LEU A 157 0.87 -11.24 10.38
#